data_AF-A0AAD5MLS0-F1
#
_entry.id   AF-A0AAD5MLS0-F1
#
_cell.length_a   1.000
_cell.length_b   1.000
_cell.length_c   1.000
_cell.angle_alpha   90.00
_cell.angle_beta   90.00
_cell.angle_gamma   90.00
#
_symmetry.space_group_name_H-M   'P 1'
#
loop_
_entity.id
_entity.type
_entity.pdbx_description
1 polymer ?
#
loop_
_entity_poly.entity_id
_entity_poly.type
_entity_poly.pdbx_seq_one_letter_code
_entity_poly.pdbx_strand_id
1 'polypeptide(L)'
;MFDGEAGEKFMQVTSTFCQHQQHALEILRTRCKKDKEDSLVRFLSDAEGNTLCRKLQLKDMIPVEMQRLVKYPLLLETIAKYTNEPSEEQDRLLRTVVSAKRI
;
A
#
# COMPACT_ATOMS: atom_id res chain seq x y z
N MET A 1 11.52 -6.95 9.43
CA MET A 1 10.27 -6.64 8.69
C MET A 1 10.43 -6.94 7.21
N PHE A 2 11.48 -6.44 6.56
CA PHE A 2 11.74 -6.68 5.13
C PHE A 2 12.76 -7.81 4.85
N ASP A 3 13.31 -8.44 5.90
CA ASP A 3 14.28 -9.52 5.80
C ASP A 3 13.72 -10.84 6.37
N GLY A 4 14.30 -11.95 5.91
CA GLY A 4 13.96 -13.31 6.34
C GLY A 4 12.53 -13.72 5.99
N GLU A 5 12.03 -14.73 6.70
CA GLU A 5 10.68 -15.29 6.50
C GLU A 5 9.57 -14.23 6.58
N ALA A 6 9.71 -13.24 7.48
CA ALA A 6 8.76 -12.15 7.60
C ALA A 6 8.74 -11.25 6.36
N GLY A 7 9.90 -10.98 5.74
CA GLY A 7 10.00 -10.20 4.51
C GLY A 7 9.43 -10.94 3.30
N GLU A 8 9.70 -12.23 3.19
CA GLU A 8 9.13 -13.08 2.12
C GLU A 8 7.61 -13.17 2.21
N LYS A 9 7.09 -13.41 3.42
CA LYS A 9 5.64 -13.42 3.66
C LYS A 9 5.01 -12.07 3.36
N PHE A 10 5.66 -10.98 3.77
CA PHE A 10 5.18 -9.63 3.47
C PHE A 10 5.10 -9.39 1.96
N MET A 11 6.18 -9.67 1.23
CA MET A 11 6.25 -9.55 -0.24
C MET A 11 5.21 -10.41 -0.95
N GLN A 12 5.00 -11.66 -0.50
CA GLN A 12 4.01 -12.54 -1.12
C GLN A 12 2.58 -11.99 -0.97
N VAL A 13 2.21 -11.54 0.23
CA VAL A 13 0.86 -11.02 0.51
C VAL A 13 0.64 -9.71 -0.25
N THR A 14 1.60 -8.79 -0.21
CA THR A 14 1.47 -7.49 -0.88
C THR A 14 1.49 -7.63 -2.39
N SER A 15 2.33 -8.52 -2.95
CA SER A 15 2.33 -8.84 -4.38
C SER A 15 0.98 -9.41 -4.82
N THR A 16 0.42 -10.35 -4.06
CA THR A 16 -0.90 -10.92 -4.36
C THR A 16 -1.99 -9.84 -4.39
N PHE A 17 -1.97 -8.91 -3.43
CA PHE A 17 -2.92 -7.80 -3.39
C PHE A 17 -2.73 -6.84 -4.60
N CYS A 18 -1.49 -6.40 -4.86
CA CYS A 18 -1.18 -5.45 -5.94
C CYS A 18 -1.41 -6.03 -7.34
N GLN A 19 -1.25 -7.35 -7.55
CA GLN A 19 -1.56 -8.00 -8.83
C GLN A 19 -3.04 -7.87 -9.19
N HIS A 20 -3.94 -7.94 -8.21
CA HIS A 20 -5.39 -7.88 -8.43
C HIS A 20 -5.95 -6.45 -8.38
N GLN A 21 -5.12 -5.45 -8.04
CA GLN A 21 -5.54 -4.06 -7.88
C GLN A 21 -6.20 -3.48 -9.14
N GLN A 22 -5.59 -3.64 -10.32
CA GLN A 22 -6.15 -3.09 -11.57
C GLN A 22 -7.50 -3.73 -11.91
N HIS A 23 -7.58 -5.05 -11.74
CA HIS A 23 -8.82 -5.80 -11.97
C HIS A 23 -9.94 -5.37 -11.03
N ALA A 24 -9.63 -5.18 -9.73
CA ALA A 24 -10.60 -4.71 -8.74
C ALA A 24 -11.11 -3.30 -9.08
N LEU A 25 -10.22 -2.38 -9.48
CA LEU A 25 -10.61 -1.02 -9.89
C LEU A 25 -11.49 -1.02 -11.15
N GLU A 26 -11.23 -1.91 -12.10
CA GLU A 26 -12.04 -2.05 -13.31
C GLU A 26 -13.45 -2.59 -13.00
N ILE A 27 -13.56 -3.59 -12.13
CA ILE A 27 -14.86 -4.12 -11.66
C ILE A 27 -15.66 -3.00 -10.98
N LEU A 28 -15.03 -2.26 -10.06
CA LEU A 28 -15.67 -1.15 -9.36
C LEU A 28 -16.14 -0.06 -10.34
N ARG A 29 -15.27 0.34 -11.28
CA ARG A 29 -15.62 1.33 -12.30
C ARG A 29 -16.80 0.88 -13.17
N THR A 30 -16.81 -0.39 -13.57
CA THR A 30 -17.85 -0.93 -14.46
C THR A 30 -19.19 -1.02 -13.75
N ARG A 31 -19.22 -1.54 -12.51
CA ARG A 31 -20.46 -1.60 -11.71
C ARG A 31 -21.01 -0.22 -11.38
N CYS A 32 -20.17 0.71 -10.91
CA CYS A 32 -20.62 2.06 -10.56
C CYS A 32 -21.09 2.88 -11.76
N LYS A 33 -20.64 2.58 -12.99
CA LYS A 33 -21.12 3.25 -14.21
C LYS A 33 -22.43 2.68 -14.75
N LYS A 34 -22.65 1.37 -14.58
CA LYS A 34 -23.77 0.68 -15.21
C LYS A 34 -25.11 1.00 -14.56
N ASP A 35 -25.15 1.07 -13.23
CA ASP A 35 -26.40 1.27 -12.51
C ASP A 35 -26.17 2.00 -11.18
N LYS A 36 -26.64 3.25 -11.09
CA LYS A 36 -26.54 4.06 -9.86
C LYS A 36 -27.54 3.60 -8.79
N GLU A 37 -28.56 2.84 -9.18
CA GLU A 37 -29.54 2.25 -8.27
C GLU A 37 -29.14 0.85 -7.80
N ASP A 38 -27.98 0.33 -8.25
CA ASP A 38 -27.43 -0.92 -7.74
C ASP A 38 -27.22 -0.82 -6.23
N SER A 39 -27.75 -1.81 -5.51
CA SER A 39 -27.57 -2.00 -4.07
C SER A 39 -26.11 -1.84 -3.61
N LEU A 40 -25.13 -2.26 -4.42
CA LEU A 40 -23.72 -2.10 -4.12
C LEU A 40 -23.28 -0.64 -4.15
N VAL A 41 -23.72 0.13 -5.15
CA VAL A 41 -23.35 1.55 -5.29
C VAL A 41 -23.93 2.37 -4.14
N ARG A 42 -25.16 2.07 -3.74
CA ARG A 42 -25.81 2.69 -2.58
C ARG A 42 -25.05 2.35 -1.29
N PHE A 43 -24.73 1.07 -1.09
CA PHE A 43 -23.93 0.63 0.05
C PHE A 43 -22.55 1.31 0.10
N LEU A 44 -21.85 1.40 -1.02
CA LEU A 44 -20.55 2.07 -1.10
C LEU A 44 -20.68 3.56 -0.78
N SER A 45 -21.69 4.25 -1.30
CA SER A 45 -21.94 5.66 -0.99
C SER A 45 -22.18 5.88 0.51
N ASP A 46 -22.98 5.02 1.14
CA ASP A 46 -23.26 5.10 2.58
C ASP A 46 -21.99 4.83 3.41
N ALA A 47 -21.20 3.82 3.02
CA ALA A 47 -19.94 3.49 3.67
C ALA A 47 -18.89 4.60 3.50
N GLU A 48 -18.78 5.20 2.32
CA GLU A 48 -17.85 6.30 2.01
C GLU A 48 -18.21 7.60 2.75
N GLY A 49 -19.47 7.77 3.17
CA GLY A 49 -19.92 8.87 4.03
C GLY A 49 -19.38 8.79 5.46
N ASN A 50 -18.81 7.66 5.88
CA ASN A 50 -18.26 7.50 7.22
C ASN A 50 -17.00 8.37 7.42
N THR A 51 -16.92 9.08 8.54
CA THR A 51 -15.76 9.92 8.90
C THR A 51 -14.44 9.14 8.96
N LEU A 52 -14.49 7.82 9.22
CA LEU A 52 -13.32 6.95 9.21
C LEU A 52 -12.70 6.80 7.81
N CYS A 53 -13.49 6.97 6.75
CA CYS A 53 -13.00 6.94 5.37
C CYS A 53 -12.16 8.17 5.03
N ARG A 54 -12.19 9.23 5.87
CA ARG A 54 -11.41 10.48 5.67
C ARG A 54 -11.59 11.10 4.28
N LYS A 55 -12.82 11.01 3.75
CA LYS A 55 -13.19 11.47 2.38
C LYS A 55 -12.53 10.68 1.23
N LEU A 56 -11.93 9.52 1.51
CA LEU A 56 -11.42 8.61 0.47
C LEU A 56 -12.54 7.67 0.05
N GLN A 57 -12.65 7.46 -1.27
CA GLN A 57 -13.54 6.45 -1.83
C GLN A 57 -12.82 5.09 -1.87
N LEU A 58 -13.56 3.99 -2.01
CA LEU A 58 -12.96 2.65 -2.07
C LEU A 58 -11.92 2.54 -3.20
N LYS A 59 -12.20 3.15 -4.36
CA LYS A 59 -11.27 3.21 -5.50
C LYS A 59 -9.95 3.93 -5.17
N ASP A 60 -9.96 4.86 -4.22
CA ASP A 60 -8.80 5.64 -3.80
C ASP A 60 -8.00 4.89 -2.72
N MET A 61 -8.67 4.03 -1.93
CA MET A 61 -8.04 3.21 -0.90
C MET A 61 -7.25 2.03 -1.46
N ILE A 62 -7.75 1.36 -2.51
CA ILE A 62 -7.08 0.19 -3.12
C ILE A 62 -5.61 0.49 -3.52
N PRO A 63 -5.28 1.58 -4.23
CA PRO A 63 -3.89 1.86 -4.60
C PRO A 63 -2.97 2.28 -3.45
N VAL A 64 -3.48 2.52 -2.24
CA VAL A 64 -2.67 2.97 -1.09
C VAL A 64 -1.60 1.96 -0.71
N GLU A 65 -1.87 0.65 -0.83
CA GLU A 65 -0.89 -0.39 -0.50
C GLU A 65 0.35 -0.27 -1.41
N MET A 66 0.14 -0.19 -2.73
CA MET A 66 1.23 0.02 -3.69
C MET A 66 1.98 1.34 -3.42
N GLN A 67 1.25 2.42 -3.14
CA GLN A 67 1.86 3.70 -2.78
C GLN A 67 2.69 3.60 -1.49
N ARG A 68 2.27 2.78 -0.53
CA ARG A 68 2.99 2.57 0.72
C ARG A 68 4.28 1.80 0.49
N LEU A 69 4.26 0.76 -0.36
CA LEU A 69 5.44 -0.03 -0.70
C LEU A 69 6.56 0.83 -1.27
N VAL A 70 6.26 1.68 -2.26
CA VAL A 70 7.27 2.55 -2.88
C VAL A 70 7.79 3.65 -1.95
N LYS A 71 7.09 3.93 -0.83
CA LYS A 71 7.54 4.92 0.16
C LYS A 71 8.53 4.33 1.18
N TYR A 72 8.51 3.02 1.44
CA TYR A 72 9.41 2.43 2.43
C TYR A 72 10.89 2.68 2.13
N PRO A 73 11.40 2.45 0.90
CA PRO A 73 12.79 2.76 0.58
C PRO A 73 13.15 4.23 0.83
N LEU A 74 12.30 5.16 0.39
CA LEU A 74 12.55 6.60 0.51
C LEU A 74 12.63 7.07 1.97
N LEU A 75 11.73 6.56 2.80
CA LEU A 75 11.71 6.87 4.23
C LEU A 75 12.95 6.29 4.94
N LEU A 76 13.28 5.03 4.65
CA LEU A 76 14.42 4.35 5.25
C LEU A 76 15.76 4.98 4.83
N GLU A 77 15.91 5.38 3.57
CA GLU A 77 17.07 6.13 3.08
C GLU A 77 17.23 7.46 3.79
N THR A 78 16.12 8.18 3.97
CA THR A 78 16.13 9.46 4.69
C THR A 78 16.60 9.25 6.13
N ILE A 79 16.07 8.24 6.82
CA ILE A 79 16.48 7.93 8.20
C ILE A 79 17.97 7.55 8.25
N ALA A 80 18.44 6.69 7.33
CA ALA A 80 19.84 6.29 7.25
C ALA A 80 20.79 7.48 7.05
N LYS A 81 20.39 8.46 6.23
CA LYS A 81 21.16 9.69 5.97
C LYS A 81 21.32 10.59 7.21
N TYR A 82 20.33 10.59 8.11
CA TYR A 82 20.35 11.40 9.34
C TYR A 82 20.77 10.62 10.59
N THR A 83 21.21 9.36 10.43
CA THR A 83 21.76 8.56 11.52
C THR A 83 23.27 8.79 11.60
N ASN A 84 23.82 8.92 12.81
CA ASN A 84 25.24 9.24 13.01
C ASN A 84 26.16 8.18 12.36
N GLU A 85 27.16 8.67 11.63
CA GLU A 85 28.21 7.88 10.97
C GLU A 85 29.48 7.78 11.83
N PRO A 86 30.17 6.62 11.88
CA PRO A 86 29.71 5.27 11.52
C PRO A 86 29.01 4.59 12.71
N SER A 87 27.87 3.93 12.47
CA SER A 87 27.17 3.15 13.49
C SER A 87 26.58 1.86 12.90
N GLU A 88 26.53 0.81 13.72
CA GLU A 88 25.89 -0.48 13.36
C GLU A 88 24.41 -0.28 12.98
N GLU A 89 23.77 0.72 13.57
CA GLU A 89 22.38 1.09 13.28
C GLU A 89 22.22 1.60 11.85
N GLN A 90 23.14 2.45 11.39
CA GLN A 90 23.13 2.96 10.01
C GLN A 90 23.33 1.82 9.01
N ASP A 91 24.27 0.92 9.26
CA ASP A 91 24.50 -0.24 8.40
C ASP A 91 23.25 -1.15 8.32
N ARG A 92 22.56 -1.34 9.44
CA ARG A 92 21.30 -2.09 9.48
C ARG A 92 20.20 -1.39 8.67
N LEU A 93 20.11 -0.07 8.75
CA LEU A 93 19.15 0.71 7.96
C LEU A 93 19.44 0.61 6.47
N LEU A 94 20.69 0.73 6.04
CA LEU A 94 21.10 0.61 4.64
C LEU A 94 20.80 -0.79 4.08
N ARG A 95 21.05 -1.86 4.84
CA ARG A 95 20.63 -3.22 4.46
C ARG A 95 19.11 -3.32 4.29
N THR A 96 18.35 -2.73 5.22
CA THR A 96 16.89 -2.73 5.19
C THR A 96 16.35 -1.96 3.97
N VAL A 97 17.00 -0.86 3.56
CA VAL A 97 16.66 -0.12 2.32
C VAL A 97 16.76 -1.04 1.11
N VAL A 98 17.85 -1.80 0.99
CA VAL A 98 18.06 -2.72 -0.14
C VAL A 98 16.94 -3.76 -0.19
N SER A 99 16.58 -4.34 0.96
CA SER A 99 15.48 -5.32 1.03
C SER A 99 14.12 -4.69 0.72
N ALA A 100 13.85 -3.47 1.18
CA ALA A 100 12.61 -2.76 0.88
C ALA A 100 12.47 -2.42 -0.62
N LYS A 101 13.58 -2.22 -1.35
CA LYS A 101 13.57 -1.99 -2.81
C LYS A 101 13.29 -3.24 -3.62
N ARG A 102 13.41 -4.43 -3.03
CA ARG A 102 13.19 -5.71 -3.71
C ARG A 102 11.72 -6.15 -3.70
N ILE A 103 10.89 -5.46 -2.93
CA ILE A 103 9.44 -5.69 -2.81
C ILE A 103 8.73 -4.91 -3.92
#